data_AF-H6BD33-F1
#
_entry.id   AF-H6BD33-F1
#
_cell.length_a   1.000
_cell.length_b   1.000
_cell.length_c   1.000
_cell.angle_alpha   90.00
_cell.angle_beta   90.00
_cell.angle_gamma   90.00
#
_symmetry.space_group_name_H-M   'P 1'
#
loop_
_entity.id
_entity.type
_entity.pdbx_description
1 polymer ?
#
loop_
_entity_poly.entity_id
_entity_poly.type
_entity_poly.pdbx_seq_one_letter_code
_entity_poly.pdbx_strand_id
1 'polypeptide(L)'
;LVYNDATNTSQTYNASDEHTHVTHPVDSASNLDVIFREGCHGNLTTFNSTITERKSTFPDLGPLPDVTKVNKSDNIELRCTTRGAMIKFRTVWHKTGSEISLSNKTALYLRNVTYTDTGSYVCFVHYQSCNANNISNTKNNLTKTTYVDVQGPPLFILPTEKKSYQVAEGQPIMFHITIASSPSPEQSLVLWKSDSNKSFRIGVDFNRKKAPLSEAKDISGEMPVYTAYVRLTNITSSWTGTYIL
;
A
#
# COMPACT_ATOMS: atom_id res chain seq x y z
N LEU A 1 -1.19 71.10 -17.35
CA LEU A 1 -1.63 69.79 -17.86
C LEU A 1 -0.45 69.10 -18.55
N VAL A 2 0.37 68.39 -17.77
CA VAL A 2 1.15 67.19 -18.12
C VAL A 2 1.49 66.58 -16.74
N TYR A 3 1.07 65.36 -16.46
CA TYR A 3 1.31 64.66 -15.19
C TYR A 3 2.20 63.45 -15.51
N ASN A 4 3.41 63.41 -14.95
CA ASN A 4 4.40 62.33 -15.14
C ASN A 4 4.44 61.40 -13.93
N ASP A 5 3.83 60.25 -14.13
CA ASP A 5 4.30 58.86 -14.02
C ASP A 5 4.99 58.25 -12.77
N ALA A 6 4.39 57.10 -12.42
CA ALA A 6 4.84 55.87 -11.78
C ALA A 6 5.95 55.86 -10.72
N THR A 7 5.53 55.71 -9.46
CA THR A 7 6.31 55.10 -8.38
C THR A 7 6.35 53.58 -8.56
N ASN A 8 7.50 53.05 -8.97
CA ASN A 8 7.75 51.62 -9.12
C ASN A 8 8.20 51.01 -7.77
N THR A 9 7.27 50.45 -7.00
CA THR A 9 7.58 49.72 -5.76
C THR A 9 7.88 48.25 -6.07
N SER A 10 9.16 47.91 -6.24
CA SER A 10 9.62 46.53 -6.26
C SER A 10 9.55 45.92 -4.86
N GLN A 11 8.53 45.11 -4.58
CA GLN A 11 8.49 44.30 -3.36
C GLN A 11 9.10 42.92 -3.60
N THR A 12 10.26 42.67 -2.99
CA THR A 12 10.85 41.34 -2.87
C THR A 12 10.19 40.57 -1.74
N TYR A 13 9.46 39.51 -2.08
CA TYR A 13 8.97 38.54 -1.09
C TYR A 13 9.90 37.35 -1.01
N ASN A 14 10.44 37.12 0.18
CA ASN A 14 11.16 35.89 0.50
C ASN A 14 10.13 34.76 0.58
N ALA A 15 10.29 33.76 -0.28
CA ALA A 15 9.61 32.47 -0.12
C ALA A 15 10.24 31.74 1.08
N SER A 16 9.88 32.15 2.28
CA SER A 16 10.00 31.32 3.47
C SER A 16 8.79 30.40 3.53
N ASP A 17 9.06 29.14 3.84
CA ASP A 17 8.10 28.09 4.15
C ASP A 17 6.84 28.62 4.85
N GLU A 18 5.72 28.73 4.14
CA GLU A 18 4.37 28.66 4.69
C GLU A 18 3.34 28.81 3.55
N HIS A 19 2.26 28.04 3.62
CA HIS A 19 1.02 28.34 2.90
C HIS A 19 0.52 29.74 3.29
N THR A 20 0.99 30.77 2.61
CA THR A 20 0.49 32.13 2.79
C THR A 20 -0.52 32.45 1.69
N HIS A 21 -1.79 32.38 2.06
CA HIS A 21 -2.90 32.96 1.30
C HIS A 21 -2.76 34.49 1.33
N VAL A 22 -2.55 35.11 0.17
CA VAL A 22 -2.67 36.56 0.03
C VAL A 22 -3.59 36.84 -1.16
N THR A 23 -4.78 37.35 -0.87
CA THR A 23 -5.71 37.93 -1.84
C THR A 23 -5.57 39.45 -1.80
N HIS A 24 -5.18 40.08 -2.91
CA HIS A 24 -5.35 41.53 -3.11
C HIS A 24 -6.59 41.80 -3.98
N PRO A 25 -7.32 42.90 -3.73
CA PRO A 25 -8.50 43.26 -4.51
C PRO A 25 -8.10 43.60 -5.95
N VAL A 26 -8.88 43.09 -6.90
CA VAL A 26 -8.69 43.31 -8.33
C VAL A 26 -9.23 44.69 -8.68
N ASP A 27 -8.34 45.66 -8.88
CA ASP A 27 -8.66 46.89 -9.61
C ASP A 27 -7.82 46.95 -10.89
N SER A 28 -8.53 46.70 -12.00
CA SER A 28 -8.26 47.12 -13.38
C SER A 28 -6.81 47.24 -13.89
N ALA A 29 -6.46 46.31 -14.78
CA ALA A 29 -5.54 46.49 -15.92
C ALA A 29 -4.05 46.77 -15.64
N SER A 30 -3.43 46.10 -14.68
CA SER A 30 -1.97 45.95 -14.65
C SER A 30 -1.56 44.63 -15.32
N ASN A 31 -0.71 44.72 -16.35
CA ASN A 31 -0.07 43.58 -16.97
C ASN A 31 0.86 42.95 -15.91
N LEU A 32 0.46 41.82 -15.33
CA LEU A 32 1.24 41.09 -14.34
C LEU A 32 2.36 40.34 -15.07
N ASP A 33 3.60 40.84 -14.98
CA ASP A 33 4.78 40.08 -15.36
C ASP A 33 4.99 38.95 -14.34
N VAL A 34 4.60 37.74 -14.73
CA VAL A 34 4.76 36.56 -13.88
C VAL A 34 6.09 35.91 -14.25
N ILE A 35 7.07 36.13 -13.38
CA ILE A 35 8.37 35.50 -13.50
C ILE A 35 8.25 34.05 -13.02
N PHE A 36 8.17 33.11 -13.96
CA PHE A 36 8.39 31.71 -13.65
C PHE A 36 9.89 31.41 -13.74
N ARG A 37 10.48 30.93 -12.64
CA ARG A 37 11.81 30.30 -12.71
C ARG A 37 11.63 28.83 -13.06
N GLU A 38 12.20 28.40 -14.19
CA GLU A 38 12.30 26.98 -14.52
C GLU A 38 13.29 26.27 -13.58
N GLY A 39 12.81 25.86 -12.41
CA GLY A 39 13.62 25.13 -11.44
C GLY A 39 14.82 25.91 -10.89
N CYS A 40 15.77 25.17 -10.30
CA CYS A 40 16.88 25.75 -9.52
C CYS A 40 18.02 26.36 -10.38
N HIS A 41 17.90 26.30 -11.71
CA HIS A 41 18.89 26.80 -12.67
C HIS A 41 18.26 27.49 -13.89
N GLY A 42 16.95 27.72 -13.91
CA GLY A 42 16.27 28.33 -15.04
C GLY A 42 16.69 29.79 -15.23
N ASN A 43 16.98 30.16 -16.48
CA ASN A 43 17.03 31.58 -16.84
C ASN A 43 15.66 32.21 -16.56
N LEU A 44 15.66 33.47 -16.14
CA LEU A 44 14.45 34.27 -16.00
C LEU A 44 13.81 34.41 -17.38
N THR A 45 12.74 33.66 -17.64
CA THR A 45 11.91 33.85 -18.83
C THR A 45 10.65 34.60 -18.43
N THR A 46 10.57 35.88 -18.82
CA THR A 46 9.35 36.68 -18.67
C THR A 46 8.35 36.23 -19.72
N PHE A 47 7.21 35.70 -19.29
CA PHE A 47 6.09 35.38 -20.18
C PHE A 47 4.95 36.37 -19.93
N ASN A 48 4.54 37.12 -20.95
CA ASN A 48 3.29 37.88 -20.92
C ASN A 48 2.14 36.88 -21.09
N SER A 49 1.65 36.28 -19.99
CA SER A 49 0.49 35.39 -20.03
C SER A 49 -0.42 35.57 -18.81
N THR A 50 -1.72 35.47 -19.05
CA THR A 50 -2.75 35.33 -18.01
C THR A 50 -2.53 34.05 -17.23
N ILE A 51 -2.23 34.15 -15.92
CA ILE A 51 -2.04 33.00 -15.01
C ILE A 51 -3.27 32.11 -15.09
N THR A 52 -3.14 30.93 -15.71
CA THR A 52 -4.25 29.97 -15.76
C THR A 52 -4.05 28.82 -14.76
N GLU A 53 -2.82 28.45 -14.38
CA GLU A 53 -2.55 27.48 -13.29
C GLU A 53 -1.21 27.73 -12.58
N ARG A 54 -1.19 27.64 -11.23
CA ARG A 54 0.05 27.66 -10.43
C ARG A 54 0.68 26.26 -10.40
N LYS A 55 1.68 26.00 -11.24
CA LYS A 55 2.45 24.75 -11.21
C LYS A 55 3.50 24.80 -10.09
N SER A 56 3.36 23.94 -9.07
CA SER A 56 4.38 23.78 -8.01
C SER A 56 5.75 23.45 -8.62
N THR A 57 6.82 23.95 -7.99
CA THR A 57 8.23 23.65 -8.33
C THR A 57 8.80 22.49 -7.51
N PHE A 58 8.13 22.12 -6.41
CA PHE A 58 8.48 21.01 -5.55
C PHE A 58 7.64 19.76 -5.87
N PRO A 59 8.24 18.56 -5.77
CA PRO A 59 7.52 17.32 -5.93
C PRO A 59 6.43 17.24 -4.85
N ASP A 60 5.21 16.98 -5.28
CA ASP A 60 4.12 16.47 -4.45
C ASP A 60 3.93 14.99 -4.77
N LEU A 61 3.58 14.17 -3.78
CA LEU A 61 3.39 12.74 -3.99
C LEU A 61 2.05 12.48 -4.66
N GLY A 62 2.09 11.92 -5.87
CA GLY A 62 0.92 11.45 -6.57
C GLY A 62 0.22 10.30 -5.83
N PRO A 63 -0.98 9.88 -6.29
CA PRO A 63 -1.75 8.85 -5.62
C PRO A 63 -0.97 7.52 -5.57
N LEU A 64 -0.99 6.90 -4.40
CA LEU A 64 -0.56 5.52 -4.15
C LEU A 64 -1.62 4.97 -3.19
N PRO A 65 -2.21 3.79 -3.46
CA PRO A 65 -3.26 3.24 -2.61
C PRO A 65 -2.69 2.85 -1.25
N ASP A 66 -3.48 3.05 -0.18
CA ASP A 66 -3.10 2.63 1.17
C ASP A 66 -2.95 1.11 1.26
N VAL A 67 -3.78 0.37 0.52
CA VAL A 67 -3.74 -1.09 0.43
C VAL A 67 -3.81 -1.52 -1.04
N THR A 68 -2.88 -2.36 -1.46
CA THR A 68 -2.88 -3.01 -2.77
C THR A 68 -3.08 -4.51 -2.61
N LYS A 69 -4.24 -5.00 -3.04
CA LYS A 69 -4.57 -6.43 -3.07
C LYS A 69 -4.06 -7.06 -4.36
N VAL A 70 -3.41 -8.21 -4.26
CA VAL A 70 -2.84 -8.92 -5.42
C VAL A 70 -2.96 -10.42 -5.19
N ASN A 71 -3.25 -11.22 -6.22
CA ASN A 71 -3.31 -12.67 -6.02
C ASN A 71 -1.90 -13.26 -6.01
N LYS A 72 -1.72 -14.36 -5.27
CA LYS A 72 -0.52 -15.17 -5.29
C LYS A 72 -0.19 -15.58 -6.72
N SER A 73 1.09 -15.52 -7.05
CA SER A 73 1.68 -15.76 -8.37
C SER A 73 1.42 -14.68 -9.43
N ASP A 74 0.64 -13.64 -9.13
CA ASP A 74 0.54 -12.48 -10.01
C ASP A 74 1.81 -11.62 -9.95
N ASN A 75 1.91 -10.68 -10.89
CA ASN A 75 2.92 -9.63 -10.88
C ASN A 75 2.25 -8.29 -10.55
N ILE A 76 2.94 -7.44 -9.81
CA ILE A 76 2.44 -6.12 -9.42
C ILE A 76 3.49 -5.04 -9.64
N GLU A 77 3.04 -3.87 -10.09
CA GLU A 77 3.85 -2.66 -10.18
C GLU A 77 3.32 -1.61 -9.19
N LEU A 78 4.13 -1.25 -8.20
CA LEU A 78 3.87 -0.13 -7.32
C LEU A 78 4.52 1.12 -7.90
N ARG A 79 3.74 2.18 -8.15
CA ARG A 79 4.24 3.42 -8.75
C ARG A 79 4.19 4.58 -7.77
N CYS A 80 5.36 5.12 -7.46
CA CYS A 80 5.51 6.35 -6.72
C CYS A 80 5.67 7.49 -7.72
N THR A 81 4.59 8.20 -7.97
CA THR A 81 4.57 9.33 -8.89
C THR A 81 4.76 10.64 -8.13
N THR A 82 5.38 11.62 -8.77
CA THR A 82 5.50 12.98 -8.24
C THR A 82 4.81 13.96 -9.19
N ARG A 83 4.11 14.94 -8.65
CA ARG A 83 3.53 16.08 -9.37
C ARG A 83 4.39 17.32 -9.09
N GLY A 84 4.44 18.29 -10.01
CA GLY A 84 5.10 19.57 -9.74
C GLY A 84 6.64 19.55 -9.67
N ALA A 85 7.33 18.50 -10.13
CA ALA A 85 8.79 18.48 -10.05
C ALA A 85 9.44 19.14 -11.28
N MET A 86 9.95 20.37 -11.12
CA MET A 86 10.97 20.96 -12.02
C MET A 86 12.40 20.74 -11.49
N ILE A 87 12.54 20.11 -10.31
CA ILE A 87 13.80 19.85 -9.63
C ILE A 87 14.20 18.37 -9.76
N LYS A 88 15.51 18.10 -9.78
CA LYS A 88 16.03 16.73 -9.78
C LYS A 88 15.65 16.04 -8.46
N PHE A 89 15.05 14.86 -8.58
CA PHE A 89 14.71 13.99 -7.44
C PHE A 89 15.22 12.58 -7.69
N ARG A 90 15.35 11.81 -6.61
CA ARG A 90 15.62 10.37 -6.64
C ARG A 90 14.56 9.64 -5.84
N THR A 91 14.18 8.46 -6.29
CA THR A 91 13.21 7.60 -5.61
C THR A 91 13.91 6.36 -5.10
N VAL A 92 13.56 5.90 -3.90
CA VAL A 92 14.04 4.65 -3.32
C VAL A 92 12.87 3.91 -2.69
N TRP A 93 12.75 2.63 -3.00
CA TRP A 93 11.75 1.74 -2.40
C TRP A 93 12.37 0.83 -1.37
N HIS A 94 11.67 0.66 -0.24
CA HIS A 94 12.02 -0.30 0.81
C HIS A 94 10.78 -1.09 1.22
N LYS A 95 10.98 -2.32 1.70
CA LYS A 95 9.97 -3.00 2.53
C LYS A 95 10.17 -2.55 3.97
N THR A 96 9.09 -2.23 4.68
CA THR A 96 9.16 -1.82 6.10
C THR A 96 9.87 -2.90 6.91
N GLY A 97 10.83 -2.50 7.75
CA GLY A 97 11.67 -3.43 8.51
C GLY A 97 12.88 -3.99 7.75
N SER A 98 13.07 -3.63 6.47
CA SER A 98 14.26 -3.95 5.69
C SER A 98 15.03 -2.68 5.30
N GLU A 99 16.33 -2.65 5.59
CA GLU A 99 17.22 -1.56 5.14
C GLU A 99 17.64 -1.72 3.67
N ILE A 100 17.32 -2.86 3.04
CA ILE A 100 17.70 -3.15 1.66
C ILE A 100 16.78 -2.38 0.71
N SER A 101 17.37 -1.56 -0.16
CA SER A 101 16.63 -0.90 -1.23
C SER A 101 16.16 -1.92 -2.26
N LEU A 102 14.86 -1.97 -2.52
CA LEU A 102 14.25 -2.85 -3.51
C LEU A 102 14.28 -2.28 -4.93
N SER A 103 14.23 -0.95 -5.07
CA SER A 103 14.28 -0.26 -6.36
C SER A 103 14.70 1.20 -6.16
N ASN A 104 15.47 1.74 -7.10
CA ASN A 104 15.81 3.17 -7.19
C ASN A 104 15.05 3.89 -8.32
N LYS A 105 13.99 3.25 -8.85
CA LYS A 105 13.10 3.81 -9.87
C LYS A 105 11.81 4.29 -9.22
N THR A 106 11.04 5.10 -9.95
CA THR A 106 9.68 5.50 -9.55
C THR A 106 8.76 4.29 -9.41
N ALA A 107 9.01 3.23 -10.16
CA ALA A 107 8.29 1.96 -10.07
C ALA A 107 9.09 0.88 -9.31
N LEU A 108 8.36 0.08 -8.52
CA LEU A 108 8.81 -1.19 -7.96
C LEU A 108 7.99 -2.32 -8.59
N TYR A 109 8.66 -3.33 -9.14
CA TYR A 109 8.02 -4.51 -9.69
C TYR A 109 8.24 -5.70 -8.76
N LEU A 110 7.16 -6.28 -8.25
CA LEU A 110 7.18 -7.59 -7.58
C LEU A 110 6.64 -8.62 -8.57
N ARG A 111 7.37 -9.72 -8.76
CA ARG A 111 7.03 -10.75 -9.75
C ARG A 111 6.74 -12.08 -9.06
N ASN A 112 5.76 -12.82 -9.57
CA ASN A 112 5.33 -14.10 -9.02
C ASN A 112 5.16 -14.03 -7.50
N VAL A 113 4.32 -13.09 -7.05
CA VAL A 113 4.23 -12.74 -5.62
C VAL A 113 3.81 -13.94 -4.77
N THR A 114 4.36 -14.02 -3.58
CA THR A 114 4.09 -15.07 -2.59
C THR A 114 3.61 -14.46 -1.30
N TYR A 115 3.10 -15.27 -0.37
CA TYR A 115 2.63 -14.74 0.93
C TYR A 115 3.73 -13.99 1.69
N THR A 116 5.02 -14.28 1.47
CA THR A 116 6.13 -13.54 2.08
C THR A 116 6.28 -12.11 1.57
N ASP A 117 5.68 -11.78 0.41
CA ASP A 117 5.64 -10.42 -0.13
C ASP A 117 4.57 -9.55 0.53
N THR A 118 3.64 -10.13 1.28
CA THR A 118 2.70 -9.34 2.10
C THR A 118 3.48 -8.44 3.05
N GLY A 119 3.07 -7.18 3.12
CA GLY A 119 3.60 -6.20 4.05
C GLY A 119 3.60 -4.77 3.52
N SER A 120 4.12 -3.86 4.35
CA SER A 120 4.22 -2.44 4.00
C SER A 120 5.44 -2.15 3.14
N TYR A 121 5.25 -1.37 2.08
CA TYR A 121 6.29 -0.88 1.19
C TYR A 121 6.30 0.64 1.21
N VAL A 122 7.49 1.22 1.40
CA VAL A 122 7.69 2.66 1.51
C VAL A 122 8.48 3.16 0.32
N CYS A 123 7.92 4.14 -0.38
CA CYS A 123 8.63 4.98 -1.33
C CYS A 123 9.19 6.21 -0.62
N PHE A 124 10.50 6.41 -0.73
CA PHE A 124 11.19 7.63 -0.35
C PHE A 124 11.51 8.44 -1.60
N VAL A 125 11.03 9.68 -1.66
CA VAL A 125 11.39 10.65 -2.70
C VAL A 125 12.33 11.65 -2.05
N HIS A 126 13.61 11.60 -2.43
CA HIS A 126 14.57 12.60 -2.01
C HIS A 126 14.70 13.67 -3.09
N TYR A 127 14.61 14.92 -2.67
CA TYR A 127 14.75 16.06 -3.55
C TYR A 127 15.58 17.13 -2.87
N GLN A 128 16.12 18.02 -3.69
CA GLN A 128 16.90 19.14 -3.22
C GLN A 128 16.01 20.37 -3.14
N SER A 129 15.98 21.08 -2.01
CA SER A 129 15.27 22.37 -1.95
C SER A 129 16.14 23.49 -2.51
N CYS A 130 15.52 24.56 -2.97
CA CYS A 130 16.20 25.74 -3.49
C CYS A 130 15.52 26.98 -2.92
N ASN A 131 16.33 27.93 -2.43
CA ASN A 131 15.87 29.29 -2.18
C ASN A 131 16.26 30.17 -3.37
N ALA A 132 15.72 31.39 -3.43
CA ALA A 132 15.64 32.27 -4.60
C ALA A 132 16.83 32.29 -5.57
N ASN A 133 18.08 32.00 -5.16
CA ASN A 133 19.23 31.87 -6.05
C ASN A 133 20.21 30.72 -5.72
N ASN A 134 19.96 29.92 -4.67
CA ASN A 134 20.88 28.86 -4.26
C ASN A 134 20.17 27.52 -4.10
N ILE A 135 20.79 26.49 -4.65
CA ILE A 135 20.46 25.12 -4.31
C ILE A 135 20.82 24.91 -2.84
N SER A 136 19.80 24.63 -2.01
CA SER A 136 20.03 24.20 -0.65
C SER A 136 20.61 22.79 -0.66
N ASN A 137 21.70 22.56 0.07
CA ASN A 137 22.22 21.20 0.28
C ASN A 137 21.37 20.39 1.25
N THR A 138 20.29 20.96 1.79
CA THR A 138 19.32 20.26 2.61
C THR A 138 18.58 19.21 1.75
N LYS A 139 18.85 17.95 2.05
CA LYS A 139 18.13 16.81 1.48
C LYS A 139 16.77 16.72 2.14
N ASN A 140 15.73 17.04 1.39
CA ASN A 140 14.36 16.84 1.84
C ASN A 140 13.87 15.47 1.37
N ASN A 141 12.93 14.90 2.11
CA ASN A 141 12.34 13.62 1.83
C ASN A 141 10.81 13.68 1.96
N LEU A 142 10.12 13.15 0.95
CA LEU A 142 8.72 12.79 1.05
C LEU A 142 8.63 11.27 1.11
N THR A 143 7.67 10.76 1.87
CA THR A 143 7.43 9.32 1.97
C THR A 143 5.99 8.98 1.67
N LYS A 144 5.79 7.87 0.96
CA LYS A 144 4.48 7.27 0.79
C LYS A 144 4.54 5.78 1.03
N THR A 145 3.58 5.29 1.80
CA THR A 145 3.51 3.87 2.18
C THR A 145 2.30 3.24 1.53
N THR A 146 2.43 1.99 1.09
CA THR A 146 1.33 1.14 0.66
C THR A 146 1.48 -0.22 1.32
N TYR A 147 0.36 -0.82 1.69
CA TYR A 147 0.30 -2.18 2.21
C TYR A 147 0.00 -3.15 1.08
N VAL A 148 0.88 -4.10 0.79
CA VAL A 148 0.62 -5.18 -0.16
C VAL A 148 -0.03 -6.34 0.58
N ASP A 149 -1.26 -6.68 0.18
CA ASP A 149 -2.04 -7.81 0.70
C ASP A 149 -2.10 -8.91 -0.36
N VAL A 150 -1.28 -9.96 -0.21
CA VAL A 150 -1.26 -11.10 -1.13
C VAL A 150 -2.38 -12.07 -0.79
N GLN A 151 -3.31 -12.20 -1.74
CA GLN A 151 -4.51 -13.01 -1.64
C GLN A 151 -4.30 -14.38 -2.29
N GLY A 152 -4.90 -15.42 -1.72
CA GLY A 152 -4.79 -16.75 -2.28
C GLY A 152 -5.56 -17.79 -1.47
N PRO A 153 -5.38 -19.09 -1.80
CA PRO A 153 -5.97 -20.16 -1.02
C PRO A 153 -5.50 -20.11 0.45
N PRO A 154 -6.33 -20.57 1.40
CA PRO A 154 -5.93 -20.66 2.79
C PRO A 154 -4.79 -21.69 2.96
N LEU A 155 -3.90 -21.43 3.90
CA LEU A 155 -2.83 -22.33 4.30
C LEU A 155 -3.21 -23.04 5.60
N PHE A 156 -3.22 -24.37 5.60
CA PHE A 156 -3.44 -25.15 6.82
C PHE A 156 -2.20 -25.11 7.71
N ILE A 157 -2.40 -24.67 8.96
CA ILE A 157 -1.37 -24.70 10.00
C ILE A 157 -1.59 -25.92 10.89
N LEU A 158 -2.84 -26.18 11.28
CA LEU A 158 -3.21 -27.34 12.10
C LEU A 158 -4.54 -27.95 11.63
N PRO A 159 -4.70 -29.29 11.72
CA PRO A 159 -3.67 -30.26 12.13
C PRO A 159 -2.66 -30.54 11.00
N THR A 160 -1.39 -30.77 11.35
CA THR A 160 -0.33 -31.13 10.39
C THR A 160 -0.33 -32.62 10.01
N GLU A 161 -0.99 -33.45 10.82
CA GLU A 161 -1.04 -34.91 10.66
C GLU A 161 -2.47 -35.43 10.60
N LYS A 162 -2.64 -36.62 10.02
CA LYS A 162 -3.92 -37.32 9.96
C LYS A 162 -4.40 -37.67 11.38
N LYS A 163 -5.63 -37.27 11.70
CA LYS A 163 -6.31 -37.69 12.93
C LYS A 163 -7.24 -38.86 12.67
N SER A 164 -7.30 -39.79 13.63
CA SER A 164 -8.21 -40.94 13.61
C SER A 164 -9.14 -40.89 14.82
N TYR A 165 -10.41 -41.21 14.62
CA TYR A 165 -11.45 -41.15 15.65
C TYR A 165 -12.17 -42.50 15.72
N GLN A 166 -12.28 -43.05 16.92
CA GLN A 166 -13.10 -44.23 17.22
C GLN A 166 -14.25 -43.78 18.12
N VAL A 167 -15.46 -43.77 17.59
CA VAL A 167 -16.59 -43.08 18.22
C VAL A 167 -17.84 -43.95 18.12
N ALA A 168 -18.59 -44.05 19.22
CA ALA A 168 -19.87 -44.76 19.22
C ALA A 168 -20.91 -44.01 18.38
N GLU A 169 -21.84 -44.73 17.78
CA GLU A 169 -22.92 -44.14 16.99
C GLU A 169 -23.73 -43.11 17.80
N GLY A 170 -24.05 -41.98 17.16
CA GLY A 170 -24.71 -40.83 17.77
C GLY A 170 -23.78 -39.87 18.53
N GLN A 171 -22.56 -40.29 18.91
CA GLN A 171 -21.62 -39.40 19.60
C GLN A 171 -20.93 -38.44 18.62
N PRO A 172 -20.71 -37.16 18.99
CA PRO A 172 -20.13 -36.18 18.11
C PRO A 172 -18.61 -36.35 17.98
N ILE A 173 -18.06 -35.97 16.82
CA ILE A 173 -16.62 -35.80 16.64
C ILE A 173 -16.29 -34.31 16.76
N MET A 174 -15.30 -33.99 17.61
CA MET A 174 -14.86 -32.61 17.82
C MET A 174 -13.37 -32.47 17.55
N PHE A 175 -13.02 -31.43 16.81
CA PHE A 175 -11.63 -31.02 16.59
C PHE A 175 -11.58 -29.53 16.30
N HIS A 176 -10.37 -28.98 16.23
CA HIS A 176 -10.17 -27.62 15.77
C HIS A 176 -9.16 -27.63 14.62
N ILE A 177 -9.29 -26.63 13.76
CA ILE A 177 -8.36 -26.35 12.68
C ILE A 177 -7.85 -24.92 12.83
N THR A 178 -6.63 -24.70 12.36
CA THR A 178 -6.03 -23.38 12.29
C THR A 178 -5.51 -23.17 10.89
N ILE A 179 -5.89 -22.05 10.26
CA ILE A 179 -5.49 -21.67 8.91
C ILE A 179 -4.94 -20.25 8.90
N ALA A 180 -3.99 -19.95 8.03
CA ALA A 180 -3.72 -18.58 7.61
C ALA A 180 -4.48 -18.29 6.32
N SER A 181 -5.16 -17.15 6.25
CA SER A 181 -5.99 -16.80 5.09
C SER A 181 -5.98 -15.31 4.82
N SER A 182 -5.73 -14.95 3.57
CA SER A 182 -6.11 -13.66 2.99
C SER A 182 -6.70 -13.94 1.61
N PRO A 183 -7.97 -13.59 1.33
CA PRO A 183 -8.90 -12.87 2.19
C PRO A 183 -9.39 -13.69 3.41
N SER A 184 -10.21 -13.08 4.28
CA SER A 184 -10.87 -13.78 5.38
C SER A 184 -11.62 -15.03 4.88
N PRO A 185 -11.53 -16.16 5.58
CA PRO A 185 -12.09 -17.42 5.13
C PRO A 185 -13.63 -17.40 5.17
N GLU A 186 -14.24 -18.21 4.30
CA GLU A 186 -15.66 -18.52 4.39
C GLU A 186 -15.95 -19.28 5.69
N GLN A 187 -17.11 -19.04 6.30
CA GLN A 187 -17.55 -19.69 7.55
C GLN A 187 -18.08 -21.11 7.30
N SER A 188 -17.41 -21.85 6.41
CA SER A 188 -17.78 -23.20 6.01
C SER A 188 -16.55 -24.04 5.64
N LEU A 189 -16.68 -25.36 5.81
CA LEU A 189 -15.70 -26.36 5.38
C LEU A 189 -16.38 -27.40 4.49
N VAL A 190 -15.62 -27.99 3.58
CA VAL A 190 -16.09 -29.11 2.76
C VAL A 190 -15.30 -30.36 3.16
N LEU A 191 -15.98 -31.38 3.68
CA LEU A 191 -15.38 -32.69 3.90
C LEU A 191 -15.66 -33.59 2.71
N TRP A 192 -14.61 -34.08 2.06
CA TRP A 192 -14.65 -35.03 0.97
C TRP A 192 -14.37 -36.44 1.51
N LYS A 193 -15.24 -37.41 1.19
CA LYS A 193 -14.96 -38.80 1.55
C LYS A 193 -14.03 -39.41 0.48
N SER A 194 -12.82 -39.83 0.86
CA SER A 194 -11.72 -40.13 -0.07
C SER A 194 -12.04 -41.21 -1.12
N ASP A 195 -12.92 -42.14 -0.80
CA ASP A 195 -13.30 -43.28 -1.65
C ASP A 195 -14.58 -43.05 -2.47
N SER A 196 -15.14 -41.83 -2.43
CA SER A 196 -16.37 -41.51 -3.15
C SER A 196 -16.37 -40.07 -3.64
N ASN A 197 -17.24 -39.74 -4.60
CA ASN A 197 -17.45 -38.35 -5.01
C ASN A 197 -18.46 -37.62 -4.09
N LYS A 198 -18.58 -38.04 -2.83
CA LYS A 198 -19.50 -37.43 -1.85
C LYS A 198 -18.75 -36.42 -1.00
N SER A 199 -19.36 -35.25 -0.84
CA SER A 199 -18.87 -34.21 0.05
C SER A 199 -19.99 -33.65 0.94
N PHE A 200 -19.57 -33.11 2.08
CA PHE A 200 -20.46 -32.55 3.08
C PHE A 200 -19.97 -31.14 3.43
N ARG A 201 -20.88 -30.17 3.40
CA ARG A 201 -20.58 -28.80 3.86
C ARG A 201 -20.90 -28.67 5.33
N ILE A 202 -19.99 -28.06 6.06
CA ILE A 202 -20.05 -27.90 7.51
C ILE A 202 -19.90 -26.44 7.84
N GLY A 203 -20.92 -25.85 8.49
CA GLY A 203 -20.81 -24.49 9.02
C GLY A 203 -19.80 -24.46 10.16
N VAL A 204 -18.86 -23.53 10.10
CA VAL A 204 -17.85 -23.33 11.15
C VAL A 204 -17.61 -21.85 11.38
N ASP A 205 -17.27 -21.49 12.62
CA ASP A 205 -16.92 -20.12 12.96
C ASP A 205 -15.39 -19.94 13.02
N PHE A 206 -14.82 -19.44 11.93
CA PHE A 206 -13.43 -19.01 11.86
C PHE A 206 -13.25 -17.69 12.60
N ASN A 207 -12.65 -17.81 13.79
CA ASN A 207 -12.33 -16.68 14.64
C ASN A 207 -10.89 -16.26 14.40
N ARG A 208 -10.67 -14.97 14.07
CA ARG A 208 -9.31 -14.41 13.92
C ARG A 208 -8.58 -14.51 15.25
N LYS A 209 -7.39 -15.12 15.25
CA LYS A 209 -6.47 -15.14 16.38
C LYS A 209 -5.42 -14.05 16.22
N LYS A 210 -4.90 -13.54 17.35
CA LYS A 210 -3.62 -12.83 17.33
C LYS A 210 -2.55 -13.89 17.05
N ALA A 211 -1.76 -13.72 15.99
CA ALA A 211 -0.87 -14.74 15.46
C ALA A 211 0.09 -15.29 16.55
N PRO A 212 0.23 -16.62 16.71
CA PRO A 212 1.42 -17.19 17.32
C PRO A 212 2.53 -17.20 16.26
N LEU A 213 3.56 -16.37 16.48
CA LEU A 213 4.61 -16.03 15.50
C LEU A 213 5.67 -17.13 15.26
N SER A 214 5.43 -18.39 15.65
CA SER A 214 6.51 -19.40 15.77
C SER A 214 6.29 -20.75 15.10
N GLU A 215 5.11 -21.05 14.52
CA GLU A 215 4.81 -22.41 14.03
C GLU A 215 4.69 -22.54 12.51
N ALA A 216 4.81 -21.44 11.76
CA ALA A 216 4.63 -21.49 10.31
C ALA A 216 5.80 -20.86 9.55
N LYS A 217 6.71 -21.73 9.09
CA LYS A 217 7.94 -21.34 8.38
C LYS A 217 7.70 -20.70 7.01
N ASP A 218 6.51 -20.89 6.44
CA ASP A 218 6.14 -20.42 5.09
C ASP A 218 5.05 -19.33 5.08
N ILE A 219 4.72 -18.77 6.24
CA ILE A 219 3.68 -17.75 6.37
C ILE A 219 4.36 -16.43 6.70
N SER A 220 4.06 -15.36 5.94
CA SER A 220 4.45 -14.02 6.37
C SER A 220 3.87 -13.76 7.75
N GLY A 221 4.67 -13.24 8.68
CA GLY A 221 4.21 -12.88 10.03
C GLY A 221 3.02 -11.91 10.04
N GLU A 222 2.68 -11.32 8.89
CA GLU A 222 1.56 -10.41 8.72
C GLU A 222 0.27 -11.06 8.19
N MET A 223 0.30 -12.30 7.68
CA MET A 223 -0.90 -12.97 7.18
C MET A 223 -1.84 -13.32 8.36
N PRO A 224 -3.14 -12.95 8.30
CA PRO A 224 -4.05 -13.23 9.40
C PRO A 224 -4.29 -14.72 9.62
N VAL A 225 -4.31 -15.14 10.89
CA VAL A 225 -4.54 -16.52 11.32
C VAL A 225 -5.95 -16.66 11.90
N TYR A 226 -6.64 -17.74 11.56
CA TYR A 226 -7.99 -18.07 11.99
C TYR A 226 -8.04 -19.47 12.59
N THR A 227 -8.84 -19.62 13.64
CA THR A 227 -9.13 -20.93 14.24
C THR A 227 -10.63 -21.20 14.20
N ALA A 228 -11.01 -22.42 13.85
CA ALA A 228 -12.38 -22.89 13.92
C ALA A 228 -12.47 -24.18 14.74
N TYR A 229 -13.50 -24.28 15.57
CA TYR A 229 -13.87 -25.52 16.25
C TYR A 229 -14.93 -26.24 15.43
N VAL A 230 -14.59 -27.43 14.96
CA VAL A 230 -15.46 -28.28 14.15
C VAL A 230 -16.17 -29.27 15.07
N ARG A 231 -17.50 -29.34 14.95
CA ARG A 231 -18.33 -30.30 15.65
C ARG A 231 -19.18 -31.06 14.65
N LEU A 232 -18.80 -32.31 14.37
CA LEU A 232 -19.59 -33.22 13.55
C LEU A 232 -20.62 -33.91 14.45
N THR A 233 -21.89 -33.84 14.08
CA THR A 233 -23.01 -34.50 14.76
C THR A 233 -23.65 -35.55 13.84
N ASN A 234 -24.58 -36.33 14.37
CA ASN A 234 -25.28 -37.39 13.61
C ASN A 234 -24.30 -38.41 12.98
N ILE A 235 -23.25 -38.77 13.73
CA ILE A 235 -22.28 -39.77 13.32
C ILE A 235 -22.94 -41.15 13.39
N THR A 236 -22.95 -41.85 12.26
CA THR A 236 -23.47 -43.21 12.10
C THR A 236 -22.41 -44.11 11.48
N SER A 237 -22.66 -45.42 11.44
CA SER A 237 -21.76 -46.40 10.80
C SER A 237 -21.39 -46.05 9.34
N SER A 238 -22.24 -45.31 8.62
CA SER A 238 -21.99 -44.83 7.25
C SER A 238 -20.83 -43.82 7.12
N TRP A 239 -20.45 -43.18 8.23
CA TRP A 239 -19.31 -42.26 8.32
C TRP A 239 -17.96 -42.97 8.44
N THR A 240 -17.95 -44.31 8.40
CA THR A 240 -16.69 -45.06 8.37
C THR A 240 -15.96 -44.80 7.05
N GLY A 241 -14.69 -44.42 7.16
CA GLY A 241 -13.82 -44.16 6.01
C GLY A 241 -12.75 -43.10 6.28
N THR A 242 -12.04 -42.70 5.22
CA THR A 242 -11.11 -41.56 5.26
C THR A 242 -11.79 -40.34 4.67
N TYR A 243 -11.58 -39.18 5.30
CA TYR A 243 -12.11 -37.90 4.89
C TYR A 243 -10.97 -36.89 4.73
N ILE A 244 -11.14 -35.97 3.78
CA ILE A 244 -10.20 -34.91 3.42
C ILE A 244 -10.94 -33.58 3.53
N LEU A 245 -10.27 -32.58 4.11
CA LEU A 245 -10.74 -31.19 4.23
C LEU A 245 -10.23 -30.35 3.05
#